data_AF-A0A2Y9I3J4-F1
#
_entry.id   AF-A0A2Y9I3J4-F1
#
_cell.length_a   1.000
_cell.length_b   1.000
_cell.length_c   1.000
_cell.angle_alpha   90.00
_cell.angle_beta   90.00
_cell.angle_gamma   90.00
#
_symmetry.space_group_name_H-M   'P 1'
#
loop_
_entity.id
_entity.type
_entity.pdbx_description
1 polymer ?
#
loop_
_entity_poly.entity_id
_entity_poly.type
_entity_poly.pdbx_seq_one_letter_code
_entity_poly.pdbx_strand_id
1 'polypeptide(L)'
;MLRTMELWRQLRQAGLVPPGLGPPPRALREVPPVGRAGQTLLSPGADAAGARESLLWIWEELGHLRQVDVQLLGQLCGLGLEMGTLREELVTFLEEEESLIEEEEEEEPEGKQEEGHLGASCSAPHHHLPDFEMTI
;
A
#
# COMPACT_ATOMS: atom_id res chain seq x y z
N MET A 1 1.17 -3.40 19.33
CA MET A 1 0.36 -2.16 19.28
C MET A 1 1.21 -0.92 18.98
N LEU A 2 2.20 -0.56 19.82
CA LEU A 2 3.09 0.58 19.55
C LEU A 2 3.85 0.46 18.22
N ARG A 3 4.42 -0.71 17.91
CA ARG A 3 5.09 -0.99 16.62
C ARG A 3 4.18 -0.77 15.41
N THR A 4 2.96 -1.30 15.44
CA THR A 4 1.95 -1.12 14.38
C THR A 4 1.64 0.35 14.13
N MET A 5 1.50 1.14 15.19
CA MET A 5 1.21 2.57 15.08
C MET A 5 2.40 3.37 14.55
N GLU A 6 3.63 2.91 14.77
CA GLU A 6 4.82 3.50 14.17
C GLU A 6 4.89 3.21 12.68
N LEU A 7 4.68 1.97 12.26
CA LEU A 7 4.64 1.60 10.83
C LEU A 7 3.55 2.38 10.08
N TRP A 8 2.37 2.54 10.67
CA TRP A 8 1.32 3.37 10.11
C TRP A 8 1.75 4.83 9.93
N ARG A 9 2.48 5.39 10.89
CA ARG A 9 3.01 6.76 10.81
C ARG A 9 4.02 6.88 9.67
N GLN A 10 4.94 5.93 9.56
CA GLN A 10 5.94 5.88 8.50
C GLN A 10 5.27 5.80 7.12
N LEU A 11 4.29 4.90 6.96
CA LEU A 11 3.53 4.75 5.71
C LEU A 11 2.85 6.07 5.30
N ARG A 12 2.28 6.78 6.28
CA ARG A 12 1.68 8.11 6.05
C ARG A 12 2.72 9.15 5.66
N GLN A 13 3.86 9.19 6.33
CA GLN A 13 4.94 10.14 6.02
C GLN A 13 5.51 9.92 4.63
N ALA A 14 5.60 8.67 4.19
CA ALA A 14 6.00 8.31 2.84
C ALA A 14 4.94 8.60 1.77
N GLY A 15 3.73 9.06 2.15
CA GLY A 15 2.64 9.30 1.20
C GLY A 15 2.05 8.02 0.59
N LEU A 16 2.37 6.85 1.16
CA LEU A 16 1.98 5.52 0.65
C LEU A 16 0.60 5.07 1.16
N VAL A 17 -0.13 5.95 1.85
CA VAL A 17 -1.47 5.65 2.37
C VAL A 17 -2.48 5.74 1.22
N PRO A 18 -3.30 4.70 0.98
CA PRO A 18 -4.31 4.74 -0.05
C PRO A 18 -5.25 5.95 0.07
N PRO A 19 -5.64 6.58 -1.04
CA PRO A 19 -6.58 7.69 -1.00
C PRO A 19 -7.91 7.27 -0.39
N GLY A 20 -8.46 8.12 0.49
CA GLY A 20 -9.69 7.82 1.23
C GLY A 20 -9.51 6.95 2.47
N LEU A 21 -8.32 6.40 2.71
CA LEU A 21 -8.03 5.69 3.95
C LEU A 21 -7.80 6.71 5.09
N GLY A 22 -8.77 6.77 6.00
CA GLY A 22 -8.72 7.62 7.18
C GLY A 22 -7.69 7.17 8.23
N PRO A 23 -7.62 7.85 9.40
CA PRO A 23 -6.82 7.36 10.51
C PRO A 23 -7.34 6.00 11.00
N PRO A 24 -6.49 5.14 11.61
CA PRO A 24 -6.91 3.85 12.11
C PRO A 24 -8.08 3.99 13.12
N PRO A 25 -9.01 3.03 13.16
CA PRO A 25 -10.09 3.01 14.14
C PRO A 25 -9.57 3.18 15.58
N ARG A 26 -10.34 3.87 16.45
CA ARG A 26 -9.95 4.09 17.85
C ARG A 26 -9.67 2.78 18.59
N ALA A 27 -10.45 1.74 18.27
CA ALA A 27 -10.25 0.40 18.80
C ALA A 27 -8.80 -0.10 18.61
N LEU A 28 -8.15 0.23 17.49
CA LEU A 28 -6.76 -0.15 17.21
C LEU A 28 -5.72 0.83 17.78
N ARG A 29 -6.13 2.00 18.27
CA ARG A 29 -5.25 3.04 18.81
C ARG A 29 -5.20 3.05 20.34
N GLU A 30 -6.32 2.78 20.99
CA GLU A 30 -6.46 2.86 22.44
C GLU A 30 -6.23 1.51 23.10
N VAL A 31 -5.49 1.48 24.21
CA VAL A 31 -5.36 0.27 25.03
C VAL A 31 -6.77 -0.15 25.47
N PRO A 32 -7.18 -1.41 25.24
CA PRO A 32 -8.52 -1.82 25.61
C PRO A 32 -8.66 -1.67 27.13
N PRO A 33 -9.82 -1.25 27.64
CA PRO A 33 -10.05 -1.14 29.07
C PRO A 33 -10.08 -2.54 29.67
N VAL A 34 -8.90 -3.08 30.00
CA VAL A 34 -8.75 -4.33 30.72
C VAL A 34 -9.40 -4.14 32.09
N GLY A 35 -10.53 -4.80 32.33
CA GLY A 35 -11.14 -4.88 33.67
C GLY A 35 -12.38 -4.02 33.95
N ARG A 36 -12.93 -3.25 33.00
CA ARG A 36 -14.18 -2.50 33.25
C ARG A 36 -15.45 -3.35 33.10
N ALA A 37 -15.43 -4.37 32.24
CA ALA A 37 -16.60 -5.23 32.01
C ALA A 37 -17.04 -5.97 33.29
N GLY A 38 -16.11 -6.41 34.14
CA GLY A 38 -16.43 -7.08 35.40
C GLY A 38 -17.09 -6.17 36.45
N GLN A 39 -16.81 -4.87 36.42
CA GLN A 39 -17.36 -3.89 37.38
C GLN A 39 -18.76 -3.43 36.99
N THR A 40 -19.03 -3.26 35.69
CA THR A 40 -20.35 -2.83 35.18
C THR A 40 -21.41 -3.91 35.31
N LEU A 41 -21.03 -5.19 35.44
CA LEU A 41 -21.99 -6.28 35.52
C LEU A 41 -22.56 -6.48 36.93
N LEU A 42 -22.10 -5.85 38.01
CA LEU A 42 -22.46 -6.20 39.40
C LEU A 42 -23.94 -6.03 39.83
N SER A 43 -24.87 -5.66 38.94
CA SER A 43 -26.30 -5.57 39.25
C SER A 43 -26.90 -6.94 39.61
N PRO A 44 -27.47 -7.15 40.81
CA PRO A 44 -27.98 -8.46 41.24
C PRO A 44 -29.31 -8.78 40.52
N GLY A 45 -29.32 -9.82 39.69
CA GLY A 45 -30.53 -10.32 39.03
C GLY A 45 -30.47 -11.85 38.92
N ALA A 46 -31.58 -12.53 39.21
CA ALA A 46 -31.66 -13.95 39.54
C ALA A 46 -31.43 -14.96 38.39
N ASP A 47 -31.02 -14.50 37.20
CA ASP A 47 -30.63 -15.36 36.05
C ASP A 47 -29.39 -14.82 35.33
N ALA A 48 -28.61 -13.97 36.02
CA ALA A 48 -27.53 -13.23 35.41
C ALA A 48 -26.25 -14.06 35.24
N ALA A 49 -26.10 -15.22 35.88
CA ALA A 49 -24.86 -16.01 35.86
C ALA A 49 -24.48 -16.47 34.45
N GLY A 50 -25.38 -17.18 33.75
CA GLY A 50 -25.15 -17.64 32.38
C GLY A 50 -24.97 -16.50 31.37
N ALA A 51 -25.73 -15.41 31.52
CA ALA A 51 -25.57 -14.21 30.69
C ALA A 51 -24.24 -13.49 30.95
N ARG A 52 -23.74 -13.47 32.20
CA ARG A 52 -22.42 -12.91 32.55
C ARG A 52 -21.31 -13.72 31.93
N GLU A 53 -21.37 -15.04 32.03
CA GLU A 53 -20.39 -15.96 31.43
C GLU A 53 -20.33 -15.77 29.90
N SER A 54 -21.50 -15.69 29.26
CA SER A 54 -21.61 -15.42 27.82
C SER A 54 -20.99 -14.05 27.44
N LEU A 55 -21.24 -13.00 28.23
CA LEU A 55 -20.67 -11.69 27.99
C LEU A 55 -19.15 -11.66 28.20
N LEU A 56 -18.64 -12.35 29.22
CA LEU A 56 -17.20 -12.47 29.45
C LEU A 56 -16.51 -13.17 28.27
N TRP A 57 -17.10 -14.26 27.77
CA TRP A 57 -16.62 -14.95 26.58
C TRP A 57 -16.62 -14.04 25.34
N ILE A 58 -17.70 -13.29 25.09
CA ILE A 58 -17.76 -12.32 23.97
C ILE A 58 -16.63 -11.28 24.09
N TRP A 59 -16.36 -10.77 25.30
CA TRP A 59 -15.29 -9.79 25.50
C TRP A 59 -13.90 -10.36 25.22
N GLU A 60 -13.67 -11.62 25.57
CA GLU A 60 -12.44 -12.33 25.28
C GLU A 60 -12.24 -12.52 23.77
N GLU A 61 -13.27 -12.99 23.06
CA GLU A 61 -13.24 -13.15 21.60
C GLU A 61 -13.03 -11.81 20.87
N LEU A 62 -13.68 -10.73 21.32
CA LEU A 62 -13.44 -9.40 20.79
C LEU A 62 -12.01 -8.92 21.04
N GLY A 63 -11.41 -9.32 22.17
CA GLY A 63 -10.00 -9.09 22.47
C GLY A 63 -9.08 -9.80 21.49
N HIS A 64 -9.35 -11.08 21.20
CA HIS A 64 -8.60 -11.86 20.22
C HIS A 64 -8.72 -11.29 18.80
N LEU A 65 -9.93 -10.97 18.36
CA LEU A 65 -10.16 -10.37 17.04
C LEU A 65 -9.40 -9.06 16.89
N ARG A 66 -9.48 -8.18 17.90
CA ARG A 66 -8.73 -6.92 17.92
C ARG A 66 -7.22 -7.14 17.85
N GLN A 67 -6.69 -8.18 18.48
CA GLN A 67 -5.26 -8.52 18.39
C GLN A 67 -4.87 -8.91 16.96
N VAL A 68 -5.70 -9.74 16.31
CA VAL A 68 -5.51 -10.11 14.90
C VAL A 68 -5.55 -8.86 14.01
N ASP A 69 -6.51 -7.97 14.21
CA ASP A 69 -6.60 -6.71 13.43
C ASP A 69 -5.34 -5.83 13.59
N VAL A 70 -4.79 -5.75 14.80
CA VAL A 70 -3.54 -4.99 15.05
C VAL A 70 -2.33 -5.65 14.37
N GLN A 71 -2.29 -6.97 14.31
CA GLN A 71 -1.24 -7.70 13.61
C GLN A 71 -1.35 -7.51 12.11
N LEU A 72 -2.54 -7.71 11.54
CA LEU A 72 -2.82 -7.53 10.12
C LEU A 72 -2.51 -6.11 9.66
N LEU A 73 -2.96 -5.10 10.42
CA LEU A 73 -2.61 -3.70 10.13
C LEU A 73 -1.09 -3.49 10.10
N GLY A 74 -0.36 -4.12 11.03
CA GLY A 74 1.09 -4.04 11.08
C GLY A 74 1.75 -4.65 9.84
N GLN A 75 1.28 -5.82 9.42
CA GLN A 75 1.77 -6.50 8.21
C GLN A 75 1.48 -5.68 6.96
N LEU A 76 0.27 -5.13 6.83
CA LEU A 76 -0.10 -4.28 5.69
C LEU A 76 0.74 -3.00 5.64
N CYS A 77 1.01 -2.37 6.79
CA CYS A 77 1.88 -1.20 6.83
C CYS A 77 3.33 -1.55 6.45
N GLY A 78 3.85 -2.69 6.94
CA GLY A 78 5.17 -3.18 6.58
C GLY A 78 5.29 -3.44 5.07
N LEU A 79 4.35 -4.19 4.51
CA LEU A 79 4.27 -4.48 3.08
C LEU A 79 4.18 -3.19 2.26
N GLY A 80 3.37 -2.22 2.68
CA GLY A 80 3.25 -0.95 1.99
C GLY A 80 4.56 -0.16 1.94
N LEU A 81 5.36 -0.20 3.03
CA LEU A 81 6.68 0.40 3.07
C LEU A 81 7.68 -0.32 2.16
N GLU A 82 7.68 -1.65 2.17
CA GLU A 82 8.52 -2.48 1.27
C GLU A 82 8.17 -2.25 -0.21
N MET A 83 6.89 -2.10 -0.54
CA MET A 83 6.47 -1.72 -1.90
C MET A 83 6.94 -0.30 -2.26
N GLY A 84 6.97 0.61 -1.28
CA GLY A 84 7.53 1.95 -1.45
C GLY A 84 9.01 1.92 -1.81
N THR A 85 9.81 1.16 -1.07
CA THR A 85 11.25 1.01 -1.34
C THR A 85 11.50 0.36 -2.69
N LEU A 86 10.74 -0.70 -3.03
CA LEU A 86 10.84 -1.34 -4.34
C LEU A 86 10.50 -0.39 -5.50
N ARG A 87 9.53 0.50 -5.30
CA ARG A 87 9.17 1.52 -6.30
C ARG A 87 10.30 2.52 -6.51
N GLU A 88 10.98 2.93 -5.44
CA GLU A 88 12.15 3.83 -5.51
C GLU A 88 13.32 3.14 -6.22
N GLU A 89 13.63 1.90 -5.84
CA GLU A 89 14.67 1.08 -6.49
C GLU A 89 14.40 0.90 -7.99
N LEU A 90 13.15 0.66 -8.38
CA LEU A 90 12.78 0.53 -9.80
C LEU A 90 12.95 1.84 -10.56
N VAL A 91 12.63 2.99 -9.95
CA VAL A 91 12.85 4.31 -10.57
C VAL A 91 14.34 4.54 -10.80
N THR A 92 15.18 4.29 -9.79
CA THR A 92 16.63 4.42 -9.91
C THR A 92 17.21 3.51 -10.99
N PHE A 93 16.77 2.25 -11.05
CA PHE A 93 17.21 1.32 -12.09
C PHE A 93 16.88 1.82 -13.51
N LEU A 94 15.68 2.36 -13.72
CA LEU A 94 15.28 2.89 -15.03
C LEU A 94 16.04 4.16 -15.41
N GLU A 95 16.32 5.05 -14.44
CA GLU A 95 17.15 6.24 -14.66
C GLU A 95 18.59 5.85 -15.03
N GLU A 96 19.15 4.83 -14.39
CA GLU A 96 20.48 4.28 -14.72
C GLU A 96 20.50 3.58 -16.09
N GLU A 97 19.43 2.86 -16.45
CA GLU A 97 19.30 2.22 -17.76
C GLU A 97 19.21 3.25 -18.89
N GLU A 98 18.44 4.33 -18.71
CA GLU A 98 18.33 5.42 -19.69
C GLU A 98 19.68 6.12 -19.91
N SER A 99 20.46 6.38 -18.85
CA SER A 99 21.78 7.02 -19.01
C SER A 99 22.78 6.15 -19.76
N LEU A 100 22.75 4.82 -19.59
CA LEU A 100 23.61 3.91 -20.35
C LEU A 100 23.27 3.90 -21.85
N ILE A 101 21.99 4.02 -22.19
CA ILE A 101 21.55 4.10 -23.60
C ILE A 101 22.01 5.42 -24.22
N GLU A 102 21.87 6.55 -23.50
CA GLU A 102 22.35 7.86 -23.98
C GLU A 102 23.88 7.86 -24.17
N GLU A 103 24.65 7.24 -23.27
CA GLU A 103 26.10 7.12 -23.40
C GLU A 103 26.53 6.20 -24.57
N GLU A 104 25.79 5.12 -24.84
CA GLU A 104 26.05 4.24 -26.00
C GLU A 104 25.69 4.90 -27.34
N GLU A 105 24.67 5.76 -27.40
CA GLU A 105 24.31 6.51 -28.61
C GLU A 105 25.32 7.64 -28.94
N GLU A 106 25.98 8.25 -27.94
CA GLU A 106 27.06 9.24 -28.18
C GLU A 106 28.38 8.60 -28.66
N GLU A 107 28.59 7.29 -28.46
CA GLU A 107 29.76 6.54 -28.94
C GLU A 107 29.56 5.86 -30.31
N GLU A 108 28.52 6.16 -31.09
CA GLU A 108 28.48 5.74 -32.51
C GLU A 108 29.52 6.53 -33.34
N PRO A 109 30.49 5.86 -34.02
CA PRO A 109 31.60 6.55 -34.66
C PRO A 109 31.15 7.26 -35.95
N GLU A 110 31.59 8.51 -36.10
CA GLU A 110 31.55 9.30 -37.34
C GLU A 110 32.07 8.49 -38.55
N GLY A 111 31.14 7.88 -39.29
CA GLY A 111 31.38 7.23 -40.57
C GLY A 111 31.11 8.18 -41.73
N LYS A 112 32.19 8.82 -42.23
CA LYS A 112 32.38 9.50 -43.53
C LYS A 112 31.16 9.63 -44.48
N GLN A 113 30.89 10.89 -44.83
CA GLN A 113 30.10 11.38 -45.97
C GLN A 113 30.18 10.52 -47.24
N GLU A 114 29.02 10.20 -47.83
CA GLU A 114 28.87 10.19 -49.28
C GLU A 114 27.54 10.83 -49.69
N GLU A 115 27.65 11.74 -50.65
CA GLU A 115 26.70 12.75 -51.09
C GLU A 115 25.62 12.12 -51.98
N GLY A 116 24.35 12.30 -51.63
CA GLY A 116 23.22 11.80 -52.41
C GLY A 116 21.98 12.68 -52.24
N HIS A 117 21.89 13.74 -53.04
CA HIS A 117 20.70 14.55 -53.22
C HIS A 117 19.46 13.71 -53.61
N LEU A 118 18.27 14.18 -53.18
CA LEU A 118 16.86 13.89 -53.58
C LEU A 118 16.06 13.49 -52.32
N GLY A 119 15.01 14.15 -51.82
CA GLY A 119 14.10 15.19 -52.28
C GLY A 119 12.77 15.01 -51.52
N ALA A 120 12.11 16.12 -51.17
CA ALA A 120 10.68 16.24 -50.81
C ALA A 120 10.15 15.73 -49.44
N SER A 121 9.88 16.72 -48.57
CA SER A 121 8.57 17.04 -47.97
C SER A 121 7.86 16.08 -47.00
N CYS A 122 7.72 16.59 -45.76
CA CYS A 122 6.58 16.54 -44.83
C CYS A 122 5.57 15.38 -44.93
N SER A 123 5.44 14.60 -43.83
CA SER A 123 4.24 14.54 -42.96
C SER A 123 4.28 13.28 -42.09
N ALA A 124 4.35 13.43 -40.76
CA ALA A 124 3.70 12.47 -39.87
C ALA A 124 2.18 12.76 -39.93
N PRO A 125 1.29 11.75 -39.85
CA PRO A 125 0.91 11.30 -38.50
C PRO A 125 0.37 9.86 -38.39
N HIS A 126 0.27 9.40 -37.13
CA HIS A 126 -0.59 8.33 -36.62
C HIS A 126 -0.15 6.87 -36.81
N HIS A 127 0.52 6.33 -35.79
CA HIS A 127 0.54 4.90 -35.54
C HIS A 127 -0.83 4.43 -35.02
N HIS A 128 -1.42 3.56 -35.83
CA HIS A 128 -2.71 2.90 -35.68
C HIS A 128 -2.82 2.12 -34.36
N LEU A 129 -3.85 2.37 -33.56
CA LEU A 129 -4.28 1.47 -32.48
C LEU A 129 -4.82 0.17 -33.12
N PRO A 130 -4.54 -1.02 -32.59
CA PRO A 130 -5.12 -2.24 -33.12
C PRO A 130 -6.61 -2.36 -32.73
N ASP A 131 -7.44 -2.50 -33.74
CA ASP A 131 -8.89 -2.64 -33.62
C ASP A 131 -9.20 -4.10 -33.21
N PHE A 132 -9.28 -4.38 -31.91
CA PHE A 132 -9.81 -5.67 -31.46
C PHE A 132 -11.34 -5.59 -31.42
N GLU A 133 -11.98 -6.26 -32.38
CA GLU A 133 -13.43 -6.44 -32.48
C GLU A 133 -13.96 -7.20 -31.24
N MET A 134 -14.75 -6.52 -30.41
CA MET A 134 -15.45 -7.13 -29.27
C MET A 134 -16.84 -7.60 -29.73
N THR A 135 -16.99 -8.90 -30.00
CA THR A 135 -18.31 -9.50 -30.21
C THR A 135 -19.02 -9.63 -28.86
N ILE A 136 -20.26 -9.13 -28.78
CA ILE A 136 -21.15 -9.21 -27.60
C ILE A 136 -21.98 -10.50 -27.70
#